data_AF-A0A1I1PLK8-F1
#
_entry.id   AF-A0A1I1PLK8-F1
#
_cell.length_a   1.000
_cell.length_b   1.000
_cell.length_c   1.000
_cell.angle_alpha   90.00
_cell.angle_beta   90.00
_cell.angle_gamma   90.00
#
_symmetry.space_group_name_H-M   'P 1'
#
loop_
_entity.id
_entity.type
_entity.pdbx_description
1 polymer ?
#
loop_
_entity_poly.entity_id
_entity_poly.type
_entity_poly.pdbx_seq_one_letter_code
_entity_poly.pdbx_strand_id
1 'polypeptide(L)' 'MLWLFKKAGKKNSNVKFRQFWQQNNKPVEIWSLKVFEQKLNYIHNNPIETGFVNNPVDWKYSSARNYADNDHTILEMDLN' A
#
# COMPACT_ATOMS: atom_id res chain seq x y z
N MET A 1 -4.17 -6.19 21.98
CA MET A 1 -3.20 -5.98 20.88
C MET A 1 -1.76 -5.75 21.34
N LEU A 2 -1.46 -4.88 22.33
CA LEU A 2 -0.08 -4.56 22.74
C LEU A 2 0.78 -5.75 23.17
N TRP A 3 0.18 -6.78 23.77
CA TRP A 3 0.89 -8.02 24.13
C TRP A 3 1.36 -8.80 22.89
N LEU A 4 0.58 -8.81 21.80
CA LEU A 4 0.95 -9.46 20.55
C LEU A 4 2.20 -8.82 19.95
N PHE A 5 2.24 -7.48 19.91
CA PHE A 5 3.40 -6.74 19.41
C PHE A 5 4.64 -6.93 20.30
N LYS A 6 4.46 -7.04 21.63
CA LYS A 6 5.55 -7.37 22.55
C LYS A 6 6.08 -8.79 22.30
N LYS A 7 5.19 -9.76 22.06
CA LYS A 7 5.56 -11.15 21.71
C LYS A 7 6.32 -11.22 20.39
N ALA A 8 5.90 -10.46 19.37
CA ALA A 8 6.59 -10.37 18.10
C ALA A 8 7.97 -9.69 18.22
N GLY A 9 8.06 -8.60 18.98
CA GLY A 9 9.33 -7.88 19.21
C GLY A 9 10.38 -8.75 19.90
N LYS A 10 10.00 -9.60 20.86
CA LYS A 10 10.94 -10.54 21.50
C LYS A 10 11.62 -11.53 20.54
N LYS A 11 11.04 -11.77 19.36
CA LYS A 11 11.59 -12.69 18.36
C LYS A 11 12.59 -12.03 17.40
N ASN A 12 12.73 -10.71 17.41
CA ASN A 12 13.57 -9.96 16.48
C ASN A 12 14.54 -9.06 17.23
N SER A 13 15.84 -9.30 17.07
CA SER A 13 16.92 -8.58 17.78
C SER A 13 16.93 -7.08 17.51
N ASN A 14 16.47 -6.67 16.32
CA ASN A 14 16.42 -5.26 15.90
C ASN A 14 15.21 -4.50 16.47
N VAL A 15 14.36 -5.14 17.28
CA VAL A 15 13.17 -4.52 17.89
C VAL A 15 13.33 -4.47 19.41
N LYS A 16 13.32 -3.26 19.98
CA LYS A 16 13.56 -3.05 21.42
C LYS A 16 12.38 -3.44 22.32
N PHE A 17 11.14 -3.14 21.92
CA PHE A 17 9.96 -3.32 22.80
C PHE A 17 8.75 -3.97 22.13
N ARG A 18 8.26 -3.41 21.02
CA ARG A 18 7.05 -3.87 20.34
C ARG A 18 7.27 -3.82 18.84
N GLN A 19 6.95 -4.92 18.17
CA GLN A 19 6.99 -4.98 16.71
C GLN A 19 5.60 -4.77 16.14
N PHE A 20 5.46 -3.69 15.36
CA PHE A 20 4.29 -3.40 14.56
C PHE A 20 4.51 -3.82 13.10
N TRP A 21 5.65 -3.42 12.53
CA TRP A 21 6.01 -3.71 11.15
C TRP A 21 6.56 -5.14 10.95
N GLN A 22 6.19 -5.75 9.83
CA GLN A 22 6.90 -6.92 9.31
C GLN A 22 8.26 -6.49 8.75
N GLN A 23 9.27 -7.34 8.83
CA GLN A 23 10.65 -6.99 8.44
C GLN A 23 10.92 -7.09 6.93
N ASN A 24 10.07 -7.78 6.18
CA ASN A 24 10.20 -7.91 4.73
C ASN A 24 9.32 -6.87 4.02
N ASN A 25 9.91 -6.10 3.11
CA ASN A 25 9.25 -5.06 2.32
C ASN A 25 9.06 -5.43 0.84
N LYS A 26 9.55 -6.59 0.37
CA LYS A 26 9.40 -7.11 -1.01
C LYS A 26 9.53 -6.04 -2.11
N PRO A 27 10.69 -5.36 -2.24
CA PRO A 27 10.87 -4.34 -3.27
C PRO A 27 10.79 -4.98 -4.67
N VAL A 28 10.16 -4.27 -5.60
CA VAL A 28 10.14 -4.64 -7.02
C VAL A 28 10.55 -3.41 -7.81
N GLU A 29 11.63 -3.54 -8.58
CA GLU A 29 12.10 -2.49 -9.46
C GLU A 29 11.11 -2.27 -10.62
N ILE A 30 11.01 -1.03 -11.09
CA ILE A 30 10.20 -0.67 -12.26
C ILE A 30 11.17 -0.38 -13.40
N TRP A 31 11.36 -1.35 -14.31
CA TRP A 31 12.31 -1.25 -15.43
C TRP A 31 11.64 -1.00 -16.78
N SER A 32 10.30 -0.95 -16.84
CA SER A 32 9.57 -0.68 -18.07
C SER A 32 8.17 -0.16 -17.78
N LEU A 33 7.58 0.52 -18.76
CA LEU A 33 6.18 0.97 -18.69
C LEU A 33 5.22 -0.19 -18.45
N LYS A 34 5.45 -1.34 -19.10
CA LYS A 34 4.63 -2.54 -18.90
C LYS A 34 4.62 -3.01 -17.43
N VAL A 35 5.77 -2.98 -16.77
CA VAL A 35 5.88 -3.36 -15.34
C VAL A 35 5.22 -2.30 -14.47
N PHE A 36 5.39 -1.02 -14.80
CA PHE A 36 4.70 0.07 -14.11
C PHE A 36 3.18 -0.11 -14.15
N GLU A 37 2.60 -0.26 -15.34
CA GLU A 37 1.15 -0.46 -15.54
C GLU A 37 0.64 -1.69 -14.80
N GLN A 38 1.40 -2.79 -14.82
CA GLN A 38 1.05 -3.98 -14.05
C GLN A 38 0.96 -3.69 -12.54
N LYS A 39 1.93 -2.97 -11.97
CA LYS A 39 1.93 -2.63 -10.54
C LYS A 39 0.88 -1.60 -10.20
N LEU A 40 0.67 -0.60 -11.05
CA LEU A 40 -0.39 0.38 -10.90
C LEU A 40 -1.76 -0.30 -10.83
N ASN A 41 -2.07 -1.17 -11.79
CA ASN A 41 -3.32 -1.93 -11.83
C ASN A 41 -3.47 -2.84 -10.61
N TYR A 42 -2.39 -3.50 -10.17
CA TYR A 42 -2.43 -4.31 -8.95
C TYR A 42 -2.76 -3.47 -7.72
N ILE A 43 -2.11 -2.33 -7.54
CA ILE A 43 -2.33 -1.45 -6.38
C ILE A 43 -3.74 -0.88 -6.37
N HIS A 44 -4.24 -0.41 -7.52
CA HIS A 44 -5.58 0.17 -7.63
C HIS A 44 -6.69 -0.86 -7.43
N ASN A 45 -6.50 -2.10 -7.86
CA ASN A 45 -7.50 -3.17 -7.70
C ASN A 45 -7.41 -3.92 -6.36
N ASN A 46 -6.29 -3.83 -5.63
CA ASN A 46 -6.12 -4.54 -4.36
C ASN A 46 -7.26 -4.30 -3.35
N PRO A 47 -7.81 -3.07 -3.18
CA PRO A 47 -8.98 -2.83 -2.33
C PRO A 47 -10.24 -3.60 -2.73
N ILE A 48 -10.40 -3.93 -4.02
CA ILE A 48 -11.53 -4.75 -4.52
C ILE A 48 -11.28 -6.22 -4.24
N GLU A 49 -10.10 -6.71 -4.61
CA GLU A 49 -9.71 -8.12 -4.42
C GLU A 49 -9.73 -8.53 -2.94
N THR A 50 -9.46 -7.58 -2.04
CA THR A 50 -9.54 -7.77 -0.59
C THR A 50 -10.94 -7.55 -0.01
N GLY A 51 -11.91 -7.12 -0.82
CA GLY A 51 -13.32 -6.97 -0.44
C GLY A 51 -13.64 -5.69 0.34
N PHE A 52 -12.79 -4.66 0.29
CA PHE A 52 -13.06 -3.40 0.99
C PHE A 52 -14.00 -2.47 0.24
N VAL A 53 -13.94 -2.45 -1.10
CA VAL A 53 -14.74 -1.59 -1.98
C VAL A 53 -15.13 -2.32 -3.25
N ASN A 54 -16.13 -1.82 -3.97
CA ASN A 54 -16.59 -2.40 -5.24
C ASN A 54 -15.93 -1.75 -6.48
N ASN A 55 -15.31 -0.58 -6.33
CA ASN A 55 -14.69 0.18 -7.41
C ASN A 55 -13.35 0.78 -6.92
N PRO A 56 -12.26 0.83 -7.72
CA PRO A 56 -10.97 1.37 -7.26
C PRO A 56 -11.06 2.81 -6.73
N VAL A 57 -11.91 3.64 -7.34
CA VAL A 57 -12.03 5.08 -6.99
C VAL A 57 -12.70 5.31 -5.64
N ASP A 58 -13.42 4.32 -5.10
CA ASP A 58 -14.03 4.41 -3.78
C ASP A 58 -12.99 4.30 -2.66
N TRP A 59 -11.80 3.76 -2.96
CA TRP A 59 -10.73 3.65 -1.97
C TRP A 59 -10.04 5.00 -1.76
N LYS A 60 -10.49 5.71 -0.72
CA LYS A 60 -10.01 7.04 -0.32
C LYS A 60 -8.48 7.19 -0.28
N TYR A 61 -7.77 6.14 0.12
CA TYR A 61 -6.32 6.17 0.34
C TYR A 61 -5.54 5.53 -0.81
N SER A 62 -5.92 5.85 -2.05
CA SER A 62 -5.26 5.43 -3.30
C SER A 62 -5.31 6.55 -4.32
N SER A 63 -4.35 6.56 -5.25
CA SER A 63 -4.31 7.49 -6.38
C SER A 63 -5.30 7.14 -7.50
N ALA A 64 -6.13 6.10 -7.34
CA ALA A 64 -7.06 5.66 -8.39
C ALA A 64 -7.96 6.82 -8.91
N ARG A 65 -8.44 7.69 -8.01
CA ARG A 65 -9.24 8.88 -8.36
C ARG A 65 -8.46 9.92 -9.17
N ASN A 66 -7.17 10.11 -8.85
CA ASN A 66 -6.32 11.02 -9.59
C ASN A 66 -6.17 10.57 -11.05
N TYR A 67 -6.06 9.25 -11.29
CA TYR A 67 -5.93 8.69 -12.65
C TYR A 67 -7.25 8.63 -13.41
N ALA A 68 -8.34 8.25 -12.75
CA ALA A 68 -9.63 8.05 -13.42
C ALA A 68 -10.41 9.36 -13.62
N ASP A 69 -10.46 10.20 -12.58
CA ASP A 69 -11.36 11.35 -12.50
C ASP A 69 -10.60 12.69 -12.49
N ASN A 70 -9.26 12.66 -12.54
CA ASN A 70 -8.40 13.83 -12.30
C ASN A 70 -8.73 14.55 -10.97
N ASP A 71 -9.18 13.77 -9.97
CA ASP A 71 -9.59 14.26 -8.67
C ASP A 71 -8.43 14.20 -7.68
N HIS A 72 -7.99 15.37 -7.22
CA HIS A 72 -6.89 15.57 -6.28
C HIS A 72 -7.36 16.00 -4.89
N THR A 73 -8.66 15.86 -4.58
CA THR A 73 -9.24 16.39 -3.33
C THR A 73 -8.72 15.73 -2.06
N ILE A 74 -8.33 14.44 -2.12
CA ILE A 74 -7.85 13.68 -0.96
C ILE A 74 -6.33 13.53 -0.94
N LEU A 75 -5.73 13.29 -2.11
CA LEU A 75 -4.31 13.10 -2.30
C LEU A 75 -3.88 13.92 -3.52
N GLU A 76 -2.76 14.60 -3.40
CA GLU A 76 -2.11 15.26 -4.53
C GLU A 76 -1.05 14.32 -5.12
N MET A 77 -0.93 14.32 -6.45
CA MET A 77 0.17 13.65 -7.14
C MET A 77 1.21 14.68 -7.55
N ASP A 78 2.46 14.47 -7.16
CA ASP A 78 3.57 15.25 -7.72
C ASP A 78 3.75 14.87 -9.19
N LEU A 79 3.43 15.81 -10.06
CA LEU A 79 3.75 15.78 -11.47
C LEU A 79 4.96 16.70 -11.66
N ASN A 80 6.10 16.12 -12.07
CA ASN A 80 7.34 16.86 -12.33
C ASN A 80 7.15 17.99 -13.35
#